data_AF-A0A7J9SDI9-F1
#
_entry.id   AF-A0A7J9SDI9-F1
#
_cell.length_a   1.000
_cell.length_b   1.000
_cell.length_c   1.000
_cell.angle_alpha   90.00
_cell.angle_beta   90.00
_cell.angle_gamma   90.00
#
_symmetry.space_group_name_H-M   'P 1'
#
loop_
_entity.id
_entity.type
_entity.pdbx_description
1 polymer ?
#
loop_
_entity_poly.entity_id
_entity_poly.type
_entity_poly.pdbx_seq_one_letter_code
_entity_poly.pdbx_strand_id
1 'polypeptide(L)'
;MNGRTLVTGLVVVTLLVGATPTVALAQGVSEPQPVLLNQDTTHIADITVDGQQYSVYRQENVFPWASGIDIYTDSGRVTSESTAEAVLTELAQRRTARDLGTEDVGLLRTTSRNISAAASNVSSAATSIDETLVYLDRMRTVSENGTTVYNASVEAAPKIAEYNETAREALPELRSFGNDSAAYRSNATALADLLEQRENGTDVDPQRLYAQYTATLEAKEDASDHLGYGGINGRLSEIARTSETIATNVSSVPERGNETARRFSRVHNESTVAANRTAALALSDYELDEIRDRAESLEAEWMEDWNSRQKPAATVYQSIGAMVVGIGAISGYVTWRRR
;
A
#
# COMPACT_ATOMS: atom_id res chain seq x y z
N MET A 1 39.36 50.84 6.26
CA MET A 1 38.93 50.18 7.51
C MET A 1 40.15 49.94 8.38
N ASN A 2 40.16 50.49 9.60
CA ASN A 2 41.33 50.53 10.46
C ASN A 2 41.67 49.13 10.98
N GLY A 3 42.92 48.69 10.81
CA GLY A 3 43.39 47.36 11.24
C GLY A 3 43.21 47.07 12.73
N ARG A 4 42.98 48.10 13.57
CA ARG A 4 42.65 47.95 14.99
C ARG A 4 41.29 47.29 15.22
N THR A 5 40.24 47.65 14.47
CA THR A 5 38.89 47.07 14.63
C THR A 5 38.79 45.59 14.25
N LEU A 6 39.62 45.13 13.30
CA LEU A 6 39.72 43.71 12.92
C LEU A 6 40.40 42.87 14.01
N VAL A 7 41.44 43.42 14.65
CA VAL A 7 42.15 42.75 15.75
C VAL A 7 41.26 42.67 16.99
N THR A 8 40.47 43.71 17.29
CA THR A 8 39.53 43.68 18.42
C THR A 8 38.40 42.67 18.20
N GLY A 9 37.85 42.57 16.97
CA GLY A 9 36.85 41.56 16.63
C GLY A 9 37.38 40.12 16.72
N LEU A 10 38.62 39.90 16.28
CA LEU A 10 39.26 38.58 16.36
C LEU A 10 39.55 38.19 17.82
N VAL A 11 40.03 39.11 18.66
CA VAL A 11 40.32 38.84 20.08
C VAL A 11 39.05 38.54 20.87
N VAL A 12 37.92 39.20 20.57
CA VAL A 12 36.62 38.92 21.21
C VAL A 12 36.09 37.53 20.82
N VAL A 13 36.22 37.13 19.56
CA VAL A 13 35.84 35.77 19.12
C VAL A 13 36.75 34.70 19.74
N THR A 14 38.06 34.93 19.83
CA THR A 14 38.99 34.00 20.49
C THR A 14 38.77 33.92 22.01
N LEU A 15 38.37 35.01 22.67
CA LEU A 15 38.01 35.01 24.09
C LEU A 15 36.66 34.32 24.37
N LEU A 16 35.68 34.45 23.47
CA LEU A 16 34.40 33.73 23.57
C LEU A 16 34.54 32.23 23.33
N VAL A 17 35.49 31.80 22.48
CA VAL A 17 35.84 30.37 22.31
C VAL A 17 36.70 29.86 23.48
N GLY A 18 37.54 30.71 24.07
CA GLY A 18 38.42 30.38 25.21
C GLY A 18 37.75 30.35 26.59
N ALA A 19 36.48 30.76 26.70
CA ALA A 19 35.70 30.71 27.94
C ALA A 19 34.84 29.44 28.07
N THR A 20 35.14 28.39 27.30
CA THR A 20 34.66 27.04 27.62
C THR A 20 35.41 26.52 28.84
N PRO A 21 34.73 26.03 29.89
CA PRO A 21 35.42 25.45 31.03
C PRO A 21 36.16 24.18 30.56
N THR A 22 37.48 24.26 30.47
CA THR A 22 38.39 23.15 30.13
C THR A 22 38.54 22.11 31.25
N VAL A 23 37.61 22.05 32.21
CA VAL A 23 37.64 21.12 33.34
C VAL A 23 36.61 20.01 33.12
N ALA A 24 36.85 19.14 32.13
CA ALA A 24 36.19 17.84 32.03
C ALA A 24 36.95 16.85 31.12
N LEU A 25 38.27 16.99 30.94
CA LEU A 25 39.11 15.96 30.31
C LEU A 25 39.78 15.11 31.39
N ALA A 26 38.98 14.41 32.21
CA ALA A 26 39.36 13.24 33.01
C ALA A 26 38.30 12.98 34.08
N GLN A 27 37.16 12.42 33.68
CA GLN A 27 36.32 11.53 34.51
C GLN A 27 35.11 11.10 33.66
N GLY A 28 34.88 9.80 33.57
CA GLY A 28 33.79 9.22 32.78
C GLY A 28 32.45 9.78 33.23
N VAL A 29 31.77 10.49 32.35
CA VAL A 29 30.40 10.99 32.52
C VAL A 29 29.76 10.97 31.14
N SER A 30 28.49 10.55 31.12
CA SER A 30 27.57 10.36 30.01
C SER A 30 27.78 11.25 28.78
N GLU A 31 27.52 10.65 27.62
CA GLU A 31 27.51 11.30 26.30
C GLU A 31 27.10 12.77 26.37
N PRO A 32 27.90 13.70 25.81
CA PRO A 32 27.56 15.11 25.83
C PRO A 32 26.27 15.31 25.04
N GLN A 33 25.16 15.59 25.74
CA GLN A 33 23.93 16.05 25.12
C GLN A 33 24.27 17.32 24.34
N PRO A 34 24.12 17.33 23.00
CA PRO A 34 24.41 18.52 22.22
C PRO A 34 23.35 19.57 22.54
N VAL A 35 23.70 20.57 23.34
CA VAL A 35 22.88 21.77 23.53
C VAL A 35 23.05 22.64 22.28
N LEU A 36 22.40 22.22 21.20
CA LEU A 36 22.12 23.11 20.08
C LEU A 36 20.99 24.04 20.52
N LEU A 37 21.16 25.34 20.25
CA LEU A 37 20.14 26.36 20.52
C LEU A 37 18.95 26.12 19.56
N ASN A 38 18.04 25.23 19.94
CA ASN A 38 16.75 25.10 19.26
C ASN A 38 16.02 26.44 19.39
N GLN A 39 15.61 27.01 18.26
CA GLN A 39 14.89 28.28 18.26
C GLN A 39 13.44 28.05 18.61
N ASP A 40 12.84 27.03 17.99
CA ASP A 40 11.48 26.61 18.23
C ASP A 40 11.40 25.08 18.29
N THR A 41 10.61 24.59 19.25
CA THR A 41 10.27 23.17 19.40
C THR A 41 8.76 23.05 19.31
N THR A 42 8.28 22.38 18.27
CA THR A 42 6.85 22.16 18.05
C THR A 42 6.53 20.70 18.30
N HIS A 43 5.62 20.42 19.23
CA HIS A 43 5.05 19.09 19.39
C HIS A 43 4.20 18.76 18.15
N ILE A 44 4.51 17.65 17.49
CA ILE A 44 3.76 17.19 16.31
C ILE A 44 2.60 16.30 16.76
N ALA A 45 2.91 15.25 17.52
CA ALA A 45 1.93 14.27 18.01
C ALA A 45 2.54 13.35 19.06
N ASP A 46 1.65 12.70 19.82
CA ASP A 46 1.97 11.49 20.56
C ASP A 46 1.47 10.26 19.78
N ILE A 47 2.32 9.25 19.70
CA ILE A 47 2.14 8.02 18.92
C ILE A 47 2.38 6.81 19.83
N THR A 48 1.58 5.76 19.70
CA THR A 48 1.77 4.51 20.44
C THR A 48 2.15 3.40 19.49
N VAL A 49 3.31 2.79 19.70
CA VAL A 49 3.81 1.63 18.93
C VAL A 49 4.11 0.51 19.92
N ASP A 50 3.61 -0.70 19.67
CA ASP A 50 3.79 -1.88 20.52
C ASP A 50 3.46 -1.66 22.01
N GLY A 51 2.46 -0.82 22.28
CA GLY A 51 2.02 -0.48 23.64
C GLY A 51 2.91 0.53 24.37
N GLN A 52 3.97 1.05 23.74
CA GLN A 52 4.82 2.12 24.24
C GLN A 52 4.42 3.46 23.62
N GLN A 53 4.31 4.51 24.43
CA GLN A 53 4.04 5.87 23.96
C GLN A 53 5.34 6.60 23.60
N TYR A 54 5.27 7.35 22.50
CA TYR A 54 6.33 8.18 21.94
C TYR A 54 5.78 9.59 21.68
N SER A 55 6.58 10.62 21.96
CA SER A 55 6.26 12.01 21.64
C SER A 55 7.19 12.50 20.53
N VAL A 56 6.59 12.97 19.44
CA VAL A 56 7.31 13.44 18.24
C VAL A 56 7.32 14.97 18.21
N TYR A 57 8.49 15.56 17.99
CA TYR A 57 8.70 17.00 17.95
C TYR A 57 9.45 17.40 16.69
N ARG A 58 9.02 18.51 16.07
CA ARG A 58 9.78 19.24 15.07
C ARG A 58 10.65 20.26 15.78
N GLN A 59 11.94 20.25 15.45
CA GLN A 59 12.93 21.17 15.96
C GLN A 59 13.37 22.09 14.84
N GLU A 60 13.21 23.38 15.04
CA GLU A 60 13.75 24.40 14.14
C GLU A 60 14.99 25.02 14.75
N ASN A 61 16.03 25.12 13.92
CA ASN A 61 17.32 25.64 14.31
C ASN A 61 17.82 26.65 13.27
N VAL A 62 18.64 27.61 13.72
CA VAL A 62 19.36 28.56 12.85
C VAL A 62 20.11 27.82 11.74
N PHE A 63 20.58 26.61 12.05
CA PHE A 63 21.25 25.76 11.10
C PHE A 63 20.29 24.68 10.55
N PRO A 64 20.07 24.63 9.22
CA PRO A 64 19.19 23.64 8.62
C PRO A 64 19.57 22.19 8.95
N TRP A 65 20.88 21.88 9.02
CA TRP A 65 21.38 20.55 9.39
C TRP A 65 21.15 20.16 10.86
N ALA A 66 20.73 21.09 11.71
CA ALA A 66 20.36 20.86 13.10
C ALA A 66 18.83 20.89 13.32
N SER A 67 18.08 21.26 12.28
CA SER A 67 16.63 21.18 12.25
C SER A 67 16.20 19.76 11.88
N GLY A 68 14.97 19.39 12.22
CA GLY A 68 14.42 18.07 11.86
C GLY A 68 13.52 17.52 12.95
N ILE A 69 13.45 16.20 13.05
CA ILE A 69 12.55 15.51 14.00
C ILE A 69 13.31 14.90 15.17
N ASP A 70 12.75 15.05 16.36
CA ASP A 70 13.07 14.23 17.52
C ASP A 70 11.88 13.37 17.93
N ILE A 71 12.20 12.19 18.45
CA ILE A 71 11.25 11.26 19.02
C ILE A 71 11.72 10.97 20.44
N TYR A 72 10.81 11.03 21.40
CA TYR A 72 11.08 10.78 22.81
C TYR A 72 10.16 9.70 23.36
N THR A 73 10.67 8.93 24.31
CA THR A 73 9.92 8.09 25.26
C THR A 73 10.06 8.69 26.65
N ASP A 74 9.36 8.09 27.63
CA ASP A 74 9.57 8.40 29.05
C ASP A 74 11.01 8.14 29.53
N SER A 75 11.75 7.29 28.83
CA SER A 75 13.13 6.92 29.14
C SER A 75 14.19 7.77 28.44
N GLY A 76 13.80 8.62 27.48
CA GLY A 76 14.70 9.55 26.81
C GLY A 76 14.48 9.65 25.30
N ARG A 77 15.49 10.18 24.59
CA ARG A 77 15.45 10.36 23.13
C ARG A 77 15.65 9.02 22.42
N VAL A 78 14.84 8.75 21.40
CA VAL A 78 14.98 7.59 20.53
C VAL A 78 16.17 7.79 19.58
N THR A 79 17.11 6.84 19.63
CA THR A 79 18.31 6.81 18.76
C THR A 79 18.35 5.57 17.86
N SER A 80 17.46 4.61 18.07
CA SER A 80 17.32 3.43 17.22
C SER A 80 16.58 3.80 15.94
N GLU A 81 17.20 3.53 14.79
CA GLU A 81 16.61 3.76 13.46
C GLU A 81 15.32 2.95 13.28
N SER A 82 15.33 1.65 13.63
CA SER A 82 14.13 0.80 13.52
C SER A 82 12.96 1.28 14.39
N THR A 83 13.23 1.86 15.56
CA THR A 83 12.17 2.44 16.40
C THR A 83 11.68 3.76 15.82
N ALA A 84 12.57 4.58 15.25
CA ALA A 84 12.19 5.83 14.61
C ALA A 84 11.33 5.59 13.37
N GLU A 85 11.72 4.64 12.52
CA GLU A 85 10.98 4.19 11.35
C GLU A 85 9.56 3.79 11.76
N ALA A 86 9.39 2.85 12.71
CA ALA A 86 8.08 2.42 13.16
C ALA A 86 7.18 3.58 13.68
N VAL A 87 7.74 4.52 14.44
CA VAL A 87 7.00 5.69 14.94
C VAL A 87 6.63 6.67 13.82
N LEU A 88 7.52 6.88 12.85
CA LEU A 88 7.31 7.82 11.75
C LEU A 88 6.40 7.27 10.66
N THR A 89 6.46 5.97 10.38
CA THR A 89 5.47 5.25 9.58
C THR A 89 4.08 5.47 10.18
N GLU A 90 3.91 5.16 11.47
CA GLU A 90 2.64 5.30 12.17
C GLU A 90 2.12 6.76 12.15
N LEU A 91 3.02 7.74 12.35
CA LEU A 91 2.68 9.16 12.25
C LEU A 91 2.23 9.54 10.83
N ALA A 92 2.90 9.04 9.79
CA ALA A 92 2.64 9.38 8.39
C ALA A 92 1.29 8.83 7.94
N GLN A 93 1.01 7.59 8.33
CA GLN A 93 -0.28 6.95 8.15
C GLN A 93 -1.40 7.74 8.84
N ARG A 94 -1.21 8.09 10.11
CA ARG A 94 -2.16 8.90 10.88
C ARG A 94 -2.41 10.27 10.25
N ARG A 95 -1.36 10.90 9.72
CA ARG A 95 -1.45 12.21 9.07
C ARG A 95 -2.23 12.13 7.76
N THR A 96 -1.94 11.13 6.93
CA THR A 96 -2.58 10.98 5.63
C THR A 96 -4.04 10.54 5.78
N ALA A 97 -4.36 9.72 6.78
CA ALA A 97 -5.75 9.38 7.10
C ALA A 97 -6.60 10.58 7.53
N ARG A 98 -6.00 11.65 8.05
CA ARG A 98 -6.73 12.91 8.32
C ARG A 98 -7.05 13.67 7.04
N ASP A 99 -6.37 13.42 5.94
CA ASP A 99 -6.64 14.07 4.66
C ASP A 99 -7.71 13.32 3.85
N LEU A 100 -8.02 12.06 4.21
CA LEU A 100 -9.17 11.32 3.67
C LEU A 100 -10.46 12.12 3.88
N GLY A 101 -11.16 12.40 2.78
CA GLY A 101 -12.33 13.25 2.73
C GLY A 101 -13.61 12.48 2.45
N THR A 102 -14.76 13.17 2.54
CA THR A 102 -16.06 12.57 2.21
C THR A 102 -16.33 12.52 0.71
N GLU A 103 -15.55 13.26 -0.07
CA GLU A 103 -15.51 13.15 -1.52
C GLU A 103 -15.19 11.71 -1.98
N ASP A 104 -14.41 10.97 -1.17
CA ASP A 104 -14.05 9.57 -1.42
C ASP A 104 -15.20 8.57 -1.17
N VAL A 105 -16.19 8.94 -0.35
CA VAL A 105 -17.31 8.05 0.01
C VAL A 105 -18.18 7.70 -1.19
N GLY A 106 -18.48 8.70 -2.03
CA GLY A 106 -19.30 8.50 -3.23
C GLY A 106 -18.65 7.54 -4.22
N LEU A 107 -17.32 7.64 -4.32
CA LEU A 107 -16.52 6.79 -5.17
C LEU A 107 -16.38 5.36 -4.61
N LEU A 108 -16.04 5.20 -3.33
CA LEU A 108 -16.02 3.90 -2.63
C LEU A 108 -17.33 3.14 -2.81
N ARG A 109 -18.47 3.82 -2.66
CA ARG A 109 -19.80 3.23 -2.86
C ARG A 109 -20.07 2.84 -4.30
N THR A 110 -19.56 3.60 -5.27
CA THR A 110 -19.73 3.29 -6.70
C THR A 110 -18.89 2.09 -7.09
N THR A 111 -17.61 2.06 -6.70
CA THR A 111 -16.71 0.94 -6.93
C THR A 111 -17.22 -0.33 -6.24
N SER A 112 -17.66 -0.23 -4.98
CA SER A 112 -18.27 -1.33 -4.22
C SER A 112 -19.51 -1.91 -4.92
N ARG A 113 -20.38 -1.06 -5.47
CA ARG A 113 -21.54 -1.49 -6.27
C ARG A 113 -21.13 -2.17 -7.56
N ASN A 114 -20.15 -1.62 -8.27
CA ASN A 114 -19.66 -2.19 -9.54
C ASN A 114 -19.01 -3.57 -9.31
N ILE A 115 -18.14 -3.70 -8.31
CA ILE A 115 -17.50 -4.98 -7.94
C ILE A 115 -18.56 -6.02 -7.55
N SER A 116 -19.55 -5.62 -6.74
CA SER A 116 -20.67 -6.50 -6.37
C SER A 116 -21.48 -6.97 -7.59
N ALA A 117 -21.73 -6.08 -8.55
CA ALA A 117 -22.44 -6.41 -9.78
C ALA A 117 -21.63 -7.38 -10.65
N ALA A 118 -20.32 -7.16 -10.79
CA ALA A 118 -19.42 -8.07 -11.49
C ALA A 118 -19.41 -9.46 -10.84
N ALA A 119 -19.23 -9.53 -9.51
CA ALA A 119 -19.26 -10.78 -8.76
C ALA A 119 -20.58 -11.55 -8.92
N SER A 120 -21.72 -10.85 -8.92
CA SER A 120 -23.03 -11.48 -9.14
C SER A 120 -23.16 -12.09 -10.54
N ASN A 121 -22.66 -11.40 -11.58
CA ASN A 121 -22.65 -11.93 -12.94
C ASN A 121 -21.73 -13.17 -13.04
N VAL A 122 -20.53 -13.09 -12.46
CA VAL A 122 -19.54 -14.18 -12.45
C VAL A 122 -20.06 -15.40 -11.70
N SER A 123 -20.73 -15.20 -10.56
CA SER A 123 -21.33 -16.27 -9.77
C SER A 123 -22.36 -17.08 -10.58
N SER A 124 -23.20 -16.40 -11.37
CA SER A 124 -24.20 -17.06 -12.22
C SER A 124 -23.53 -17.97 -13.27
N ALA A 125 -22.46 -17.49 -13.91
CA ALA A 125 -21.67 -18.29 -14.84
C ALA A 125 -20.97 -19.47 -14.13
N ALA A 126 -20.35 -19.24 -12.97
CA ALA A 126 -19.71 -20.27 -12.17
C ALA A 126 -20.67 -21.39 -11.76
N THR A 127 -21.91 -21.06 -11.37
CA THR A 127 -22.96 -22.05 -11.08
C THR A 127 -23.30 -22.89 -12.32
N SER A 128 -23.49 -22.25 -13.48
CA SER A 128 -23.78 -23.00 -14.72
C SER A 128 -22.63 -23.92 -15.12
N ILE A 129 -21.38 -23.49 -14.93
CA ILE A 129 -20.18 -24.28 -15.18
C ILE A 129 -20.14 -25.49 -14.25
N ASP A 130 -20.31 -25.29 -12.94
CA ASP A 130 -20.30 -26.33 -11.91
C ASP A 130 -21.39 -27.38 -12.15
N GLU A 131 -22.62 -26.96 -12.42
CA GLU A 131 -23.72 -27.87 -12.76
C GLU A 131 -23.41 -28.73 -14.00
N THR A 132 -22.73 -28.13 -14.99
CA THR A 132 -22.35 -28.84 -16.23
C THR A 132 -21.21 -29.82 -15.98
N LEU A 133 -20.22 -29.47 -15.15
CA LEU A 133 -19.15 -30.39 -14.73
C LEU A 133 -19.72 -31.60 -13.97
N VAL A 134 -20.63 -31.36 -13.01
CA VAL A 134 -21.32 -32.43 -12.28
C VAL A 134 -22.13 -33.32 -13.23
N TYR A 135 -22.78 -32.72 -14.23
CA TYR A 135 -23.48 -33.48 -15.27
C TYR A 135 -22.52 -34.37 -16.09
N LEU A 136 -21.39 -33.83 -16.54
CA LEU A 136 -20.38 -34.59 -17.30
C LEU A 136 -19.83 -35.76 -16.47
N ASP A 137 -19.54 -35.55 -15.19
CA ASP A 137 -19.09 -36.60 -14.28
C ASP A 137 -20.13 -37.71 -14.13
N ARG A 138 -21.42 -37.34 -14.03
CA ARG A 138 -22.51 -38.33 -14.02
C ARG A 138 -22.55 -39.12 -15.33
N MET A 139 -22.41 -38.46 -16.48
CA MET A 139 -22.48 -39.11 -17.80
C MET A 139 -21.34 -40.09 -18.07
N ARG A 140 -20.24 -40.04 -17.31
CA ARG A 140 -19.16 -41.03 -17.38
C ARG A 140 -19.57 -42.40 -16.82
N THR A 141 -20.61 -42.45 -15.99
CA THR A 141 -21.09 -43.69 -15.35
C THR A 141 -22.39 -44.22 -15.96
N VAL A 142 -23.07 -43.42 -16.77
CA VAL A 142 -24.29 -43.82 -17.50
C VAL A 142 -23.88 -44.43 -18.84
N SER A 143 -24.32 -45.67 -19.10
CA SER A 143 -24.06 -46.39 -20.35
C SER A 143 -25.34 -46.55 -21.17
N GLU A 144 -25.25 -46.27 -22.47
CA GLU A 144 -26.31 -46.39 -23.46
C GLU A 144 -25.69 -47.03 -24.73
N ASN A 145 -26.34 -48.04 -25.32
CA ASN A 145 -25.86 -48.73 -26.52
C ASN A 145 -24.42 -49.26 -26.45
N GLY A 146 -23.97 -49.67 -25.26
CA GLY A 146 -22.63 -50.27 -25.06
C GLY A 146 -21.49 -49.26 -24.91
N THR A 147 -21.77 -47.95 -24.90
CA THR A 147 -20.79 -46.89 -24.61
C THR A 147 -21.33 -45.97 -23.52
N THR A 148 -20.45 -45.21 -22.85
CA THR A 148 -20.92 -44.20 -21.90
C THR A 148 -21.48 -43.00 -22.65
N VAL A 149 -22.49 -42.35 -22.07
CA VAL A 149 -23.07 -41.12 -22.64
C VAL A 149 -22.00 -40.04 -22.80
N TYR A 150 -21.04 -39.99 -21.87
CA TYR A 150 -19.87 -39.13 -21.98
C TYR A 150 -19.03 -39.43 -23.23
N ASN A 151 -18.67 -40.69 -23.48
CA ASN A 151 -17.84 -41.06 -24.64
C ASN A 151 -18.56 -40.78 -25.96
N ALA A 152 -19.85 -41.10 -26.06
CA ALA A 152 -20.66 -40.76 -27.24
C ALA A 152 -20.74 -39.24 -27.46
N SER A 153 -20.86 -38.46 -26.38
CA SER A 153 -20.87 -37.00 -26.45
C SER A 153 -19.51 -36.44 -26.88
N VAL A 154 -18.40 -36.99 -26.37
CA VAL A 154 -17.03 -36.60 -26.76
C VAL A 154 -16.74 -36.96 -28.20
N GLU A 155 -17.22 -38.11 -28.68
CA GLU A 155 -17.09 -38.50 -30.09
C GLU A 155 -17.80 -37.50 -31.01
N ALA A 156 -19.01 -37.08 -30.64
CA ALA A 156 -19.75 -36.05 -31.38
C ALA A 156 -19.15 -34.63 -31.23
N ALA A 157 -18.58 -34.32 -30.06
CA ALA A 157 -18.00 -33.02 -29.74
C ALA A 157 -16.69 -33.17 -28.95
N PRO A 158 -15.53 -33.33 -29.64
CA PRO A 158 -14.24 -33.57 -28.99
C PRO A 158 -13.82 -32.48 -28.00
N LYS A 159 -14.30 -31.24 -28.20
CA LYS A 159 -14.09 -30.09 -27.31
C LYS A 159 -14.64 -30.26 -25.89
N ILE A 160 -15.48 -31.26 -25.62
CA ILE A 160 -15.93 -31.56 -24.25
C ILE A 160 -14.75 -31.87 -23.33
N ALA A 161 -13.70 -32.53 -23.84
CA ALA A 161 -12.51 -32.82 -23.05
C ALA A 161 -11.77 -31.54 -22.64
N GLU A 162 -11.53 -30.64 -23.60
CA GLU A 162 -10.95 -29.30 -23.41
C GLU A 162 -11.79 -28.48 -22.42
N TYR A 163 -13.11 -28.39 -22.64
CA TYR A 163 -14.01 -27.71 -21.72
C TYR A 163 -13.90 -28.23 -20.29
N ASN A 164 -13.89 -29.55 -20.10
CA ASN A 164 -13.85 -30.14 -18.75
C ASN A 164 -12.55 -29.80 -18.00
N GLU A 165 -11.43 -29.66 -18.71
CA GLU A 165 -10.15 -29.21 -18.13
C GLU A 165 -10.21 -27.72 -17.80
N THR A 166 -10.47 -26.86 -18.81
CA THR A 166 -10.52 -25.41 -18.64
C THR A 166 -11.54 -24.97 -17.59
N ALA A 167 -12.72 -25.60 -17.55
CA ALA A 167 -13.75 -25.29 -16.58
C ALA A 167 -13.37 -25.68 -15.15
N ARG A 168 -12.62 -26.78 -14.95
CA ARG A 168 -12.12 -27.19 -13.63
C ARG A 168 -11.03 -26.26 -13.11
N GLU A 169 -10.23 -25.70 -14.00
CA GLU A 169 -9.21 -24.70 -13.66
C GLU A 169 -9.84 -23.33 -13.39
N ALA A 170 -10.81 -22.91 -14.20
CA ALA A 170 -11.44 -21.61 -14.05
C ALA A 170 -12.39 -21.53 -12.83
N LEU A 171 -13.08 -22.61 -12.47
CA LEU A 171 -14.12 -22.57 -11.44
C LEU A 171 -13.61 -22.09 -10.06
N PRO A 172 -12.45 -22.55 -9.54
CA PRO A 172 -11.86 -22.00 -8.32
C PRO A 172 -11.58 -20.49 -8.41
N GLU A 173 -11.03 -20.01 -9.52
CA GLU A 173 -10.72 -18.58 -9.72
C GLU A 173 -12.01 -17.74 -9.76
N LEU A 174 -13.05 -18.17 -10.48
CA LEU A 174 -14.34 -17.49 -10.52
C LEU A 174 -15.01 -17.41 -9.13
N ARG A 175 -14.80 -18.45 -8.29
CA ARG A 175 -15.27 -18.46 -6.89
C ARG A 175 -14.43 -17.55 -6.00
N SER A 176 -13.10 -17.51 -6.19
CA SER A 176 -12.20 -16.61 -5.47
C SER A 176 -12.62 -15.16 -5.69
N PHE A 177 -12.81 -14.76 -6.95
CA PHE A 177 -13.27 -13.40 -7.26
C PHE A 177 -14.57 -13.02 -6.57
N GLY A 178 -15.52 -13.96 -6.42
CA GLY A 178 -16.75 -13.73 -5.66
C GLY A 178 -16.49 -13.45 -4.18
N ASN A 179 -15.53 -14.15 -3.57
CA ASN A 179 -15.13 -13.94 -2.18
C ASN A 179 -14.37 -12.62 -2.00
N ASP A 180 -13.41 -12.35 -2.88
CA ASP A 180 -12.54 -11.16 -2.84
C ASP A 180 -13.39 -9.89 -3.07
N SER A 181 -14.35 -9.98 -3.99
CA SER A 181 -15.37 -8.93 -4.20
C SER A 181 -16.25 -8.68 -2.97
N ALA A 182 -16.60 -9.72 -2.22
CA ALA A 182 -17.38 -9.58 -0.99
C ALA A 182 -16.56 -8.95 0.15
N ALA A 183 -15.27 -9.31 0.25
CA ALA A 183 -14.33 -8.69 1.18
C ALA A 183 -14.18 -7.20 0.88
N TYR A 184 -13.91 -6.83 -0.38
CA TYR A 184 -13.83 -5.43 -0.79
C TYR A 184 -15.11 -4.67 -0.47
N ARG A 185 -16.29 -5.22 -0.81
CA ARG A 185 -17.58 -4.59 -0.52
C ARG A 185 -17.76 -4.30 0.97
N SER A 186 -17.39 -5.27 1.82
CA SER A 186 -17.47 -5.13 3.28
C SER A 186 -16.53 -4.03 3.77
N ASN A 187 -15.27 -4.04 3.34
CA ASN A 187 -14.26 -3.08 3.75
C ASN A 187 -14.57 -1.66 3.26
N ALA A 188 -14.99 -1.51 2.00
CA ALA A 188 -15.40 -0.22 1.44
C ALA A 188 -16.63 0.36 2.16
N THR A 189 -17.57 -0.48 2.60
CA THR A 189 -18.72 -0.03 3.40
C THR A 189 -18.26 0.46 4.77
N ALA A 190 -17.42 -0.32 5.47
CA ALA A 190 -16.89 0.07 6.76
C ALA A 190 -16.06 1.36 6.70
N LEU A 191 -15.24 1.53 5.65
CA LEU A 191 -14.47 2.75 5.42
C LEU A 191 -15.40 3.95 5.17
N ALA A 192 -16.40 3.79 4.30
CA ALA A 192 -17.39 4.83 4.05
C ALA A 192 -18.12 5.26 5.33
N ASP A 193 -18.52 4.30 6.18
CA ASP A 193 -19.19 4.59 7.44
C ASP A 193 -18.28 5.37 8.41
N LEU A 194 -16.98 5.08 8.46
CA LEU A 194 -16.02 5.84 9.27
C LEU A 194 -15.84 7.28 8.76
N LEU A 195 -15.76 7.45 7.44
CA LEU A 195 -15.64 8.77 6.82
C LEU A 195 -16.88 9.62 7.09
N GLU A 196 -18.08 9.05 7.00
CA GLU A 196 -19.34 9.73 7.31
C GLU A 196 -19.48 10.04 8.81
N GLN A 197 -19.05 9.14 9.70
CA GLN A 197 -19.03 9.42 11.15
C GLN A 197 -18.18 10.66 11.44
N ARG A 198 -17.00 10.72 10.84
CA ARG A 198 -16.07 11.85 10.97
C ARG A 198 -16.67 13.14 10.40
N GLU A 199 -17.33 13.09 9.24
CA GLU A 199 -18.03 14.25 8.66
C GLU A 199 -19.11 14.81 9.59
N ASN A 200 -19.83 13.91 10.27
CA ASN A 200 -20.87 14.28 11.23
C ASN A 200 -20.30 14.73 12.59
N GLY A 201 -18.98 14.94 12.70
CA GLY A 201 -18.32 15.45 13.90
C GLY A 201 -18.03 14.39 14.96
N THR A 202 -18.15 13.11 14.64
CA THR A 202 -17.70 12.03 15.53
C THR A 202 -16.18 11.97 15.51
N ASP A 203 -15.56 11.90 16.69
CA ASP A 203 -14.12 11.69 16.80
C ASP A 203 -13.77 10.25 16.41
N VAL A 204 -13.29 10.08 15.17
CA VAL A 204 -12.82 8.80 14.65
C VAL A 204 -11.31 8.76 14.82
N ASP A 205 -10.83 7.75 15.53
CA ASP A 205 -9.40 7.49 15.67
C ASP A 205 -8.74 7.36 14.28
N PRO A 206 -7.79 8.25 13.91
CA PRO A 206 -7.19 8.22 12.58
C PRO A 206 -6.41 6.93 12.30
N GLN A 207 -5.94 6.22 13.33
CA GLN A 207 -5.24 4.94 13.15
C GLN A 207 -6.23 3.83 12.77
N ARG A 208 -7.40 3.78 13.42
CA ARG A 208 -8.52 2.94 12.98
C ARG A 208 -8.96 3.28 11.55
N LEU A 209 -9.00 4.56 11.19
CA LEU A 209 -9.36 5.00 9.84
C LEU A 209 -8.33 4.52 8.80
N TYR A 210 -7.04 4.67 9.08
CA TYR A 210 -5.97 4.18 8.20
C TYR A 210 -5.96 2.66 8.08
N ALA A 211 -6.13 1.92 9.20
CA ALA A 211 -6.20 0.46 9.15
C ALA A 211 -7.36 -0.04 8.27
N GLN A 212 -8.53 0.61 8.37
CA GLN A 212 -9.68 0.28 7.52
C GLN A 212 -9.43 0.67 6.05
N TYR A 213 -8.69 1.75 5.81
CA TYR A 213 -8.23 2.15 4.48
C TYR A 213 -7.36 1.08 3.84
N THR A 214 -6.30 0.64 4.53
CA THR A 214 -5.38 -0.40 4.04
C THR A 214 -6.11 -1.70 3.77
N ALA A 215 -6.98 -2.17 4.68
CA ALA A 215 -7.78 -3.37 4.45
C ALA A 215 -8.73 -3.24 3.23
N THR A 216 -9.18 -2.03 2.92
CA THR A 216 -10.00 -1.75 1.72
C THR A 216 -9.15 -1.78 0.46
N LEU A 217 -7.91 -1.27 0.52
CA LEU A 217 -6.96 -1.31 -0.58
C LEU A 217 -6.50 -2.74 -0.88
N GLU A 218 -6.09 -3.51 0.13
CA GLU A 218 -5.68 -4.91 -0.03
C GLU A 218 -6.83 -5.74 -0.65
N ALA A 219 -8.05 -5.63 -0.13
CA ALA A 219 -9.19 -6.35 -0.68
C ALA A 219 -9.55 -5.90 -2.11
N LYS A 220 -9.23 -4.65 -2.49
CA LYS A 220 -9.37 -4.17 -3.86
C LYS A 220 -8.33 -4.80 -4.77
N GLU A 221 -7.07 -4.85 -4.34
CA GLU A 221 -5.97 -5.49 -5.07
C GLU A 221 -6.29 -6.96 -5.32
N ASP A 222 -6.69 -7.71 -4.28
CA ASP A 222 -7.13 -9.11 -4.39
C ASP A 222 -8.26 -9.28 -5.44
N ALA A 223 -9.27 -8.41 -5.42
CA ALA A 223 -10.36 -8.46 -6.39
C ALA A 223 -9.92 -8.06 -7.81
N SER A 224 -8.95 -7.16 -7.92
CA SER A 224 -8.45 -6.61 -9.19
C SER A 224 -7.49 -7.56 -9.91
N ASP A 225 -6.76 -8.39 -9.17
CA ASP A 225 -5.89 -9.44 -9.73
C ASP A 225 -6.66 -10.36 -10.68
N HIS A 226 -7.94 -10.62 -10.38
CA HIS A 226 -8.81 -11.42 -11.25
C HIS A 226 -9.28 -10.69 -12.52
N LEU A 227 -9.10 -9.37 -12.59
CA LEU A 227 -9.58 -8.50 -13.66
C LEU A 227 -8.47 -8.04 -14.61
N GLY A 228 -7.22 -8.43 -14.36
CA GLY A 228 -6.05 -8.08 -15.16
C GLY A 228 -6.01 -8.67 -16.59
N TYR A 229 -4.83 -8.68 -17.21
CA TYR A 229 -4.65 -9.17 -18.59
C TYR A 229 -5.00 -10.67 -18.70
N GLY A 230 -6.05 -11.01 -19.46
CA GLY A 230 -6.59 -12.37 -19.51
C GLY A 230 -7.48 -12.75 -18.32
N GLY A 231 -7.98 -11.75 -17.59
CA GLY A 231 -8.84 -11.92 -16.42
C GLY A 231 -10.20 -12.58 -16.70
N ILE A 232 -11.09 -12.51 -15.73
CA ILE A 232 -12.34 -13.26 -15.71
C ILE A 232 -13.21 -13.06 -16.96
N ASN A 233 -13.25 -11.86 -17.52
CA ASN A 233 -13.99 -11.60 -18.76
C ASN A 233 -13.44 -12.40 -19.95
N GLY A 234 -12.13 -12.50 -20.09
CA GLY A 234 -11.44 -13.27 -21.13
C GLY A 234 -11.70 -14.76 -20.97
N ARG A 235 -11.52 -15.28 -19.75
CA ARG A 235 -11.78 -16.69 -19.42
C ARG A 235 -13.24 -17.08 -19.67
N LEU A 236 -14.18 -16.25 -19.22
CA LEU A 236 -15.61 -16.48 -19.48
C LEU A 236 -15.97 -16.40 -20.96
N SER A 237 -15.33 -15.51 -21.73
CA SER A 237 -15.51 -15.44 -23.19
C SER A 237 -15.02 -16.70 -23.91
N GLU A 238 -13.89 -17.26 -23.46
CA GLU A 238 -13.36 -18.53 -23.99
C GLU A 238 -14.28 -19.70 -23.64
N ILE A 239 -14.68 -19.83 -22.38
CA ILE A 239 -15.65 -20.84 -21.93
C ILE A 239 -16.96 -20.74 -22.71
N ALA A 240 -17.45 -19.52 -22.97
CA ALA A 240 -18.65 -19.28 -23.74
C ALA A 240 -18.53 -19.82 -25.18
N ARG A 241 -17.42 -19.52 -25.85
CA ARG A 241 -17.15 -19.94 -27.24
C ARG A 241 -17.01 -21.46 -27.36
N THR A 242 -16.30 -22.07 -26.42
CA THR A 242 -16.14 -23.53 -26.38
C THR A 242 -17.48 -24.21 -26.12
N SER A 243 -18.29 -23.66 -25.21
CA SER A 243 -19.63 -24.19 -24.90
C SER A 243 -20.61 -24.09 -26.08
N GLU A 244 -20.60 -22.99 -26.83
CA GLU A 244 -21.41 -22.84 -28.05
C GLU A 244 -21.08 -23.92 -29.09
N THR A 245 -19.78 -24.14 -29.31
CA THR A 245 -19.29 -25.16 -30.25
C THR A 245 -19.76 -26.55 -29.84
N ILE A 246 -19.66 -26.87 -28.54
CA ILE A 246 -20.11 -28.16 -28.02
C ILE A 246 -21.63 -28.30 -28.18
N ALA A 247 -22.41 -27.29 -27.76
CA ALA A 247 -23.86 -27.33 -27.83
C ALA A 247 -24.37 -27.60 -29.25
N THR A 248 -23.75 -26.97 -30.24
CA THR A 248 -24.07 -27.17 -31.66
C THR A 248 -23.82 -28.62 -32.09
N ASN A 249 -22.68 -29.19 -31.72
CA ASN A 249 -22.28 -30.53 -32.18
C ASN A 249 -23.02 -31.67 -31.47
N VAL A 250 -23.22 -31.57 -30.16
CA VAL A 250 -23.88 -32.63 -29.36
C VAL A 250 -25.39 -32.72 -29.60
N SER A 251 -26.02 -31.69 -30.19
CA SER A 251 -27.44 -31.71 -30.53
C SER A 251 -27.83 -32.86 -31.48
N SER A 252 -26.86 -33.38 -32.22
CA SER A 252 -27.01 -34.51 -33.16
C SER A 252 -26.97 -35.88 -32.49
N VAL A 253 -26.61 -35.96 -31.20
CA VAL A 253 -26.51 -37.23 -30.45
C VAL A 253 -27.92 -37.73 -30.07
N PRO A 254 -28.30 -38.97 -30.42
CA PRO A 254 -29.61 -39.52 -30.06
C PRO A 254 -29.89 -39.53 -28.56
N GLU A 255 -31.18 -39.40 -28.19
CA GLU A 255 -31.78 -39.53 -26.84
C GLU A 255 -31.32 -38.49 -25.78
N ARG A 256 -30.02 -38.25 -25.64
CA ARG A 256 -29.42 -37.36 -24.62
C ARG A 256 -28.77 -36.10 -25.17
N GLY A 257 -28.53 -36.02 -26.48
CA GLY A 257 -27.87 -34.88 -27.13
C GLY A 257 -28.56 -33.55 -26.85
N ASN A 258 -29.90 -33.53 -26.81
CA ASN A 258 -30.67 -32.33 -26.48
C ASN A 258 -30.43 -31.81 -25.05
N GLU A 259 -30.30 -32.70 -24.06
CA GLU A 259 -30.04 -32.28 -22.68
C GLU A 259 -28.59 -31.80 -22.53
N THR A 260 -27.62 -32.51 -23.13
CA THR A 260 -26.22 -32.06 -23.17
C THR A 260 -26.11 -30.70 -23.86
N ALA A 261 -26.75 -30.51 -25.01
CA ALA A 261 -26.76 -29.25 -25.75
C ALA A 261 -27.37 -28.11 -24.93
N ARG A 262 -28.46 -28.37 -24.21
CA ARG A 262 -29.11 -27.40 -23.32
C ARG A 262 -28.18 -26.92 -22.20
N ARG A 263 -27.42 -27.84 -21.58
CA ARG A 263 -26.46 -27.50 -20.51
C ARG A 263 -25.36 -26.58 -21.03
N PHE A 264 -24.73 -26.96 -22.15
CA PHE A 264 -23.70 -26.13 -22.77
C PHE A 264 -24.24 -24.79 -23.31
N SER A 265 -25.47 -24.76 -23.81
CA SER A 265 -26.13 -23.50 -24.20
C SER A 265 -26.34 -22.56 -23.00
N ARG A 266 -26.67 -23.11 -21.82
CA ARG A 266 -26.77 -22.33 -20.59
C ARG A 266 -25.41 -21.75 -20.21
N VAL A 267 -24.34 -22.56 -20.21
CA VAL A 267 -22.98 -22.07 -19.91
C VAL A 267 -22.56 -20.97 -20.88
N HIS A 268 -22.83 -21.15 -22.18
CA HIS A 268 -22.57 -20.13 -23.19
C HIS A 268 -23.27 -18.81 -22.86
N ASN A 269 -24.57 -18.85 -22.60
CA ASN A 269 -25.36 -17.65 -22.33
C ASN A 269 -24.89 -16.93 -21.05
N GLU A 270 -24.75 -17.66 -19.94
CA GLU A 270 -24.35 -17.07 -18.66
C GLU A 270 -22.92 -16.51 -18.72
N SER A 271 -21.99 -17.23 -19.35
CA SER A 271 -20.59 -16.78 -19.48
C SER A 271 -20.46 -15.59 -20.42
N THR A 272 -21.23 -15.53 -21.51
CA THR A 272 -21.27 -14.37 -22.42
C THR A 272 -21.82 -13.13 -21.72
N VAL A 273 -22.93 -13.28 -20.99
CA VAL A 273 -23.53 -12.19 -20.21
C VAL A 273 -22.56 -11.69 -19.15
N ALA A 274 -21.91 -12.61 -18.44
CA ALA A 274 -20.96 -12.26 -17.40
C ALA A 274 -19.70 -11.58 -17.97
N ALA A 275 -19.12 -12.10 -19.05
CA ALA A 275 -17.97 -11.48 -19.70
C ALA A 275 -18.27 -10.05 -20.15
N ASN A 276 -19.40 -9.84 -20.86
CA ASN A 276 -19.77 -8.53 -21.38
C ASN A 276 -20.12 -7.54 -20.27
N ARG A 277 -20.87 -7.97 -19.26
CA ARG A 277 -21.25 -7.07 -18.15
C ARG A 277 -20.07 -6.72 -17.27
N THR A 278 -19.18 -7.67 -16.97
CA THR A 278 -17.97 -7.39 -16.21
C THR A 278 -17.02 -6.48 -16.99
N ALA A 279 -16.86 -6.67 -18.31
CA ALA A 279 -16.05 -5.78 -19.14
C ALA A 279 -16.63 -4.36 -19.24
N ALA A 280 -17.96 -4.20 -19.17
CA ALA A 280 -18.61 -2.89 -19.18
C ALA A 280 -18.49 -2.14 -17.86
N LEU A 281 -18.18 -2.84 -16.76
CA LEU A 281 -17.91 -2.23 -15.48
C LEU A 281 -16.44 -1.80 -15.48
N ALA A 282 -16.19 -0.49 -15.59
CA ALA A 282 -14.85 0.12 -15.55
C ALA A 282 -14.24 -0.01 -14.14
N LEU A 283 -13.87 -1.23 -13.78
CA LEU A 283 -13.32 -1.58 -12.46
C LEU A 283 -11.84 -1.20 -12.30
N SER A 284 -11.17 -0.86 -13.41
CA SER A 284 -9.75 -0.49 -13.48
C SER A 284 -9.42 0.91 -13.00
N ASP A 285 -10.41 1.81 -12.91
CA ASP A 285 -10.14 3.26 -12.87
C ASP A 285 -10.16 3.86 -11.46
N TYR A 286 -10.13 3.04 -10.41
CA TYR A 286 -10.20 3.55 -9.04
C TYR A 286 -8.84 3.47 -8.34
N GLU A 287 -8.05 4.53 -8.38
CA GLU A 287 -6.74 4.59 -7.71
C GLU A 287 -6.95 4.86 -6.21
N LEU A 288 -6.65 3.85 -5.38
CA LEU A 288 -6.51 4.00 -3.91
C LEU A 288 -5.01 3.97 -3.55
N ASP A 289 -4.14 4.21 -4.51
CA ASP A 289 -2.69 4.10 -4.29
C ASP A 289 -2.12 5.45 -3.80
N GLU A 290 -2.76 6.57 -4.17
CA GLU A 290 -2.29 7.93 -3.85
C GLU A 290 -2.08 8.18 -2.34
N ILE A 291 -2.95 7.64 -1.48
CA ILE A 291 -2.83 7.84 -0.02
C ILE A 291 -1.73 6.96 0.56
N ARG A 292 -1.52 5.75 0.04
CA ARG A 292 -0.38 4.90 0.44
C ARG A 292 0.92 5.57 0.02
N ASP A 293 1.02 5.99 -1.23
CA ASP A 293 2.20 6.66 -1.78
C ASP A 293 2.52 7.95 -1.02
N ARG A 294 1.49 8.71 -0.61
CA ARG A 294 1.66 9.92 0.19
C ARG A 294 2.12 9.62 1.62
N ALA A 295 1.62 8.56 2.25
CA ALA A 295 2.09 8.13 3.56
C ALA A 295 3.57 7.70 3.49
N GLU A 296 3.95 6.91 2.49
CA GLU A 296 5.34 6.50 2.24
C GLU A 296 6.26 7.70 1.98
N SER A 297 5.80 8.69 1.19
CA SER A 297 6.56 9.92 0.94
C SER A 297 6.75 10.75 2.20
N LEU A 298 5.75 10.86 3.07
CA LEU A 298 5.84 11.60 4.33
C LEU A 298 6.77 10.90 5.33
N GLU A 299 6.70 9.58 5.40
CA GLU A 299 7.62 8.77 6.19
C GLU A 299 9.06 9.01 5.75
N ALA A 300 9.33 8.93 4.45
CA ALA A 300 10.67 9.14 3.91
C ALA A 300 11.23 10.54 4.23
N GLU A 301 10.42 11.59 4.08
CA GLU A 301 10.79 12.97 4.45
C GLU A 301 11.13 13.07 5.95
N TRP A 302 10.29 12.50 6.81
CA TRP A 302 10.51 12.57 8.26
C TRP A 302 11.66 11.70 8.75
N MET A 303 11.95 10.59 8.07
CA MET A 303 13.14 9.78 8.32
C MET A 303 14.42 10.53 7.97
N GLU A 304 14.42 11.31 6.87
CA GLU A 304 15.55 12.19 6.54
C GLU A 304 15.74 13.27 7.62
N ASP A 305 14.65 13.90 8.07
CA ASP A 305 14.65 14.89 9.15
C ASP A 305 15.11 14.32 10.51
N TRP A 306 14.78 13.07 10.82
CA TRP A 306 15.24 12.42 12.04
C TRP A 306 16.72 12.04 11.95
N ASN A 307 17.16 11.56 10.78
CA ASN A 307 18.54 11.16 10.51
C ASN A 307 19.51 12.34 10.58
N SER A 308 19.12 13.52 10.06
CA SER A 308 19.92 14.75 10.15
C SER A 308 20.24 15.11 11.60
N ARG A 309 19.31 14.82 12.51
CA ARG A 309 19.41 15.08 13.94
C ARG A 309 20.15 14.00 14.75
N GLN A 310 20.53 12.87 14.17
CA GLN A 310 21.30 11.85 14.90
C GLN A 310 22.79 12.20 15.05
N LYS A 311 23.36 13.01 14.14
CA LYS A 311 24.80 13.37 14.20
C LYS A 311 25.13 14.87 14.06
N PRO A 312 24.41 15.79 14.70
CA PRO A 312 24.72 17.22 14.59
C PRO A 312 26.14 17.56 15.05
N ALA A 313 26.63 16.92 16.12
CA ALA A 313 27.93 17.23 16.71
C ALA A 313 29.13 16.85 15.81
N ALA A 314 29.06 15.72 15.10
CA ALA A 314 30.16 15.31 14.20
C ALA A 314 30.34 16.30 13.05
N THR A 315 29.24 16.81 12.51
CA THR A 315 29.23 17.84 11.47
C THR A 315 29.74 19.18 12.01
N VAL A 316 29.37 19.56 13.24
CA VAL A 316 29.90 20.76 13.91
C VAL A 316 31.41 20.67 14.12
N TYR A 317 31.93 19.56 14.64
CA TYR A 317 33.38 19.41 14.85
C TYR A 317 34.16 19.35 13.54
N GLN A 318 33.61 18.77 12.47
CA GLN A 318 34.21 18.83 11.14
C GLN A 318 34.18 20.25 10.55
N SER A 319 33.09 20.99 10.74
CA SER A 319 32.93 22.37 10.24
C SER A 319 33.84 23.35 10.98
N ILE A 320 33.89 23.26 12.32
CA ILE A 320 34.78 24.05 13.16
C ILE A 320 36.24 23.66 12.89
N GLY A 321 36.54 22.36 12.76
CA GLY A 321 37.86 21.87 12.39
C GLY A 321 38.32 22.43 11.05
N ALA A 322 37.46 22.43 10.03
CA ALA A 322 37.74 23.01 8.71
C ALA A 322 37.95 24.52 8.78
N MET A 323 37.17 25.26 9.58
CA MET A 323 37.40 26.70 9.80
C MET A 323 38.74 26.95 10.52
N VAL A 324 39.08 26.18 11.55
CA VAL A 324 40.34 26.33 12.29
C VAL A 324 41.54 26.00 11.40
N VAL A 325 41.46 24.94 10.58
CA VAL A 325 42.48 24.61 9.58
C VAL A 325 42.60 25.69 8.51
N GLY A 326 41.47 26.23 8.02
CA GLY A 326 41.45 27.33 7.05
C GLY A 326 42.09 28.61 7.60
N ILE A 327 41.74 29.01 8.83
CA ILE A 327 42.34 30.17 9.52
C ILE A 327 43.83 29.93 9.78
N GLY A 328 44.22 28.72 10.17
CA GLY A 328 45.61 28.31 10.35
C GLY A 328 46.43 28.40 9.06
N ALA A 329 45.87 27.94 7.94
CA ALA A 329 46.51 28.00 6.62
C ALA A 329 46.66 29.44 6.11
N ILE A 330 45.65 30.29 6.30
CA ILE A 330 45.72 31.72 5.95
C ILE A 330 46.77 32.43 6.81
N SER A 331 46.79 32.16 8.12
CA SER A 331 47.75 32.74 9.05
C SER A 331 49.18 32.29 8.73
N GLY A 332 49.37 31.00 8.43
CA GLY A 332 50.65 30.44 7.99
C GLY A 332 51.16 31.05 6.68
N TYR A 333 50.27 31.20 5.69
CA TYR A 333 50.59 31.82 4.40
C TYR A 333 51.00 33.30 4.55
N VAL A 334 50.27 34.07 5.37
CA VAL A 334 50.60 35.48 5.66
C VAL A 334 51.93 35.62 6.40
N THR A 335 52.26 34.67 7.28
CA THR A 335 53.52 34.69 8.05
C THR A 335 54.72 34.27 7.18
N TRP A 336 54.54 33.31 6.28
CA TRP A 336 55.56 32.89 5.31
C TRP A 336 55.87 34.00 4.29
N ARG A 337 54.86 34.72 3.79
CA ARG A 337 55.04 35.80 2.81
C ARG A 337 55.65 37.09 3.38
N ARG A 338 55.80 37.19 4.71
CA ARG A 338 56.42 38.33 5.43
C ARG A 338 57.86 38.05 5.89
N ARG A 339 58.37 36.84 5.69
CA ARG A 339 59.81 36.52 5.77
C ARG A 339 60.43 36.60 4.39
#